data_AF-A0A7Y0AMC6-F1
#
_entry.id   AF-A0A7Y0AMC6-F1
#
_cell.length_a   1.000
_cell.length_b   1.000
_cell.length_c   1.000
_cell.angle_alpha   90.00
_cell.angle_beta   90.00
_cell.angle_gamma   90.00
#
_symmetry.space_group_name_H-M   'P 1'
#
loop_
_entity.id
_entity.type
_entity.pdbx_description
1 polymer ?
#
loop_
_entity_poly.entity_id
_entity_poly.type
_entity_poly.pdbx_seq_one_letter_code
_entity_poly.pdbx_strand_id
1 'polypeptide(L)'
;MSNIGKIIRVNALPPQGERETNVIYQVAAPGAATYTDYAIDENGDMKTPAAGSGAQNLSDDLIKISDPGLVSEGFLTQAQFNQNMNEDLDLKLNTPVIDGNAQNFTKIVGLDDNGNTAKLPAGDLGKNVANSSLTTVSGAGLTLGANWALNTSGLYYSITGLADVSSDSTFNTLLAQNASGRMGKSNGKGAFMNLPNQLTESEKSSWRTLMNGGWTTATMSVAIINPVIIKKQNNISYISLKGANLNLNPTNFQVAIVDLNGNVVLNIPSSQVQLYTTGLDLVFWANLFSLSLGTYKIRLRNGVAEYTTPVTFQLVDTVTTIDPSTLAWNTKVYNDATTSKMYAAGNTVYYGLDANVKPNADEPVYLFKAKTQTPIFPANSDFYFEFELPMFWVNGNVNTNTFGLSALSNHNDLNNDCVGGVDIGIRQDYMKWTNYNGAALPSLDYNQTAVMILIKRGNILTRIFQTRLAGGTASATYTDNVTIPDGTAFYITAIFQNSTYYSAVPKYISMRIKDMYTF
;
A
#
# COMPACT_ATOMS: atom_id res chain seq x y z
N MET A 1 -106.08 -8.80 -81.61
CA MET A 1 -106.04 -9.88 -82.61
C MET A 1 -104.98 -9.52 -83.63
N SER A 2 -103.78 -10.08 -83.44
CA SER A 2 -102.72 -10.22 -84.44
C SER A 2 -102.45 -11.72 -84.51
N ASN A 3 -102.42 -12.26 -85.73
CA ASN A 3 -102.65 -13.65 -86.04
C ASN A 3 -101.38 -14.48 -85.90
N ILE A 4 -101.16 -15.16 -84.76
CA ILE A 4 -100.38 -16.42 -84.79
C ILE A 4 -101.35 -17.49 -85.30
N GLY A 5 -101.60 -17.46 -86.62
CA GLY A 5 -102.62 -18.29 -87.27
C GLY A 5 -102.07 -19.59 -87.86
N LYS A 6 -100.75 -19.79 -87.86
CA LYS A 6 -100.11 -20.87 -88.60
C LYS A 6 -99.14 -21.66 -87.71
N ILE A 7 -99.48 -22.92 -87.48
CA ILE A 7 -98.61 -23.91 -86.86
C ILE A 7 -98.06 -24.78 -87.99
N ILE A 8 -96.74 -24.90 -88.10
CA ILE A 8 -96.10 -25.69 -89.14
C ILE A 8 -95.42 -26.90 -88.48
N ARG A 9 -95.85 -28.11 -88.86
CA ARG A 9 -95.23 -29.35 -88.41
C ARG A 9 -94.14 -29.76 -89.38
N VAL A 10 -92.95 -29.96 -88.84
CA VAL A 10 -91.76 -30.32 -89.60
C VAL A 10 -90.98 -31.39 -88.86
N ASN A 11 -90.24 -32.22 -89.60
CA ASN A 11 -89.37 -33.23 -88.99
C ASN A 11 -88.05 -32.62 -88.47
N ALA A 12 -87.72 -31.40 -88.90
CA ALA A 12 -86.59 -30.60 -88.43
C ALA A 12 -86.89 -29.11 -88.63
N LEU A 13 -86.40 -28.26 -87.72
CA LEU A 13 -86.58 -26.82 -87.84
C LEU A 13 -85.83 -26.27 -89.07
N PRO A 14 -86.46 -25.48 -89.97
CA PRO A 14 -85.76 -24.87 -91.10
C PRO A 14 -84.60 -23.96 -90.67
N PRO A 15 -83.60 -23.71 -91.53
CA PRO A 15 -82.54 -22.72 -91.28
C PRO A 15 -83.10 -21.31 -91.06
N GLN A 16 -82.40 -20.46 -90.30
CA GLN A 16 -82.91 -19.15 -89.83
C GLN A 16 -83.38 -18.20 -90.95
N GLY A 17 -82.80 -18.27 -92.16
CA GLY A 17 -83.21 -17.45 -93.30
C GLY A 17 -84.42 -17.97 -94.10
N GLU A 18 -84.86 -19.20 -93.84
CA GLU A 18 -85.95 -19.87 -94.56
C GLU A 18 -87.20 -20.08 -93.69
N ARG A 19 -87.19 -19.57 -92.45
CA ARG A 19 -88.31 -19.67 -91.53
C ARG A 19 -89.38 -18.64 -91.89
N GLU A 20 -90.64 -19.07 -91.82
CA GLU A 20 -91.74 -18.11 -91.87
C GLU A 20 -91.79 -17.30 -90.57
N THR A 21 -92.18 -16.03 -90.67
CA THR A 21 -92.35 -15.14 -89.51
C THR A 21 -93.76 -15.28 -88.93
N ASN A 22 -93.93 -14.98 -87.64
CA ASN A 22 -95.21 -15.12 -86.92
C ASN A 22 -95.83 -16.54 -86.95
N VAL A 23 -94.99 -17.58 -86.90
CA VAL A 23 -95.42 -18.99 -86.85
C VAL A 23 -94.84 -19.71 -85.63
N ILE A 24 -95.47 -20.83 -85.26
CA ILE A 24 -94.89 -21.81 -84.33
C ILE A 24 -94.51 -23.06 -85.13
N TYR A 25 -93.23 -23.41 -85.10
CA TYR A 25 -92.76 -24.69 -85.62
C TYR A 25 -92.87 -25.76 -84.54
N GLN A 26 -93.63 -26.81 -84.82
CA GLN A 26 -93.66 -28.01 -83.99
C GLN A 26 -92.73 -29.04 -84.62
N VAL A 27 -91.59 -29.26 -83.98
CA VAL A 27 -90.57 -30.17 -84.48
C VAL A 27 -90.66 -31.48 -83.71
N ALA A 28 -90.97 -32.57 -84.42
CA ALA A 28 -90.86 -33.92 -83.87
C ALA A 28 -89.66 -34.61 -84.51
N ALA A 29 -88.76 -35.15 -83.68
CA ALA A 29 -87.73 -36.05 -84.16
C ALA A 29 -88.41 -37.29 -84.80
N PRO A 30 -87.86 -37.89 -85.88
CA PRO A 30 -88.47 -39.04 -86.52
C PRO A 30 -88.79 -40.16 -85.52
N GLY A 31 -90.09 -40.46 -85.35
CA GLY A 31 -90.58 -41.46 -84.39
C GLY A 31 -90.93 -40.95 -82.98
N ALA A 32 -90.76 -39.66 -82.68
CA ALA A 32 -91.14 -39.08 -81.39
C ALA A 32 -92.65 -38.79 -81.31
N ALA A 33 -93.27 -39.17 -80.19
CA ALA A 33 -94.68 -38.90 -79.90
C ALA A 33 -94.94 -37.47 -79.37
N THR A 34 -93.89 -36.69 -79.16
CA THR A 34 -93.94 -35.32 -78.63
C THR A 34 -93.25 -34.33 -79.56
N TYR A 35 -93.76 -33.11 -79.59
CA TYR A 35 -93.21 -32.01 -80.37
C TYR A 35 -92.50 -31.01 -79.45
N THR A 36 -91.43 -30.40 -79.93
CA THR A 36 -90.86 -29.18 -79.32
C THR A 36 -91.32 -27.98 -80.13
N ASP A 37 -91.92 -27.01 -79.43
CA ASP A 37 -92.46 -25.80 -80.04
C ASP A 37 -91.41 -24.70 -80.09
N TYR A 38 -91.17 -24.14 -81.28
CA TYR A 38 -90.30 -22.98 -81.50
C TYR A 38 -91.15 -21.83 -82.02
N ALA A 39 -91.30 -20.78 -81.22
CA ALA A 39 -92.00 -19.55 -81.63
C ALA A 39 -91.03 -18.62 -82.37
N ILE A 40 -91.42 -18.22 -83.59
CA ILE A 40 -90.70 -17.25 -84.41
C ILE A 40 -91.55 -15.98 -84.47
N ASP A 41 -90.96 -14.85 -84.05
CA ASP A 41 -91.67 -13.56 -84.03
C ASP A 41 -91.75 -12.91 -85.43
N GLU A 42 -92.34 -11.71 -85.49
CA GLU A 42 -92.54 -10.94 -86.73
C GLU A 42 -91.22 -10.53 -87.41
N ASN A 43 -90.11 -10.54 -86.67
CA ASN A 43 -88.78 -10.19 -87.16
C ASN A 43 -87.97 -11.43 -87.56
N GLY A 44 -88.51 -12.64 -87.40
CA GLY A 44 -87.82 -13.90 -87.71
C GLY A 44 -86.96 -14.45 -86.57
N ASP A 45 -87.02 -13.85 -85.38
CA ASP A 45 -86.20 -14.25 -84.24
C ASP A 45 -86.88 -15.35 -83.41
N MET A 46 -86.09 -16.35 -83.01
CA MET A 46 -86.54 -17.42 -82.10
C MET A 46 -86.48 -16.94 -80.65
N LYS A 47 -87.58 -17.08 -79.90
CA LYS A 47 -87.59 -16.79 -78.46
C LYS A 47 -87.35 -18.07 -77.65
N THR A 48 -86.30 -18.10 -76.82
CA THR A 48 -86.07 -19.16 -75.83
C THR A 48 -86.57 -18.73 -74.44
N PRO A 49 -87.15 -19.63 -73.62
CA PRO A 49 -87.56 -19.31 -72.25
C PRO A 49 -86.35 -19.01 -71.35
N ALA A 50 -86.47 -18.01 -70.46
CA ALA A 50 -85.43 -17.63 -69.52
C ALA A 50 -85.19 -18.71 -68.46
N ALA A 51 -83.92 -19.10 -68.27
CA ALA A 51 -83.46 -19.90 -67.13
C ALA A 51 -82.09 -19.39 -66.67
N GLY A 52 -81.96 -19.04 -65.39
CA GLY A 52 -80.66 -18.87 -64.74
C GLY A 52 -80.58 -17.74 -63.72
N SER A 53 -80.67 -18.11 -62.45
CA SER A 53 -80.48 -17.29 -61.25
C SER A 53 -79.06 -16.72 -61.08
N GLY A 54 -78.97 -15.43 -60.73
CA GLY A 54 -77.82 -14.86 -60.00
C GLY A 54 -77.40 -13.46 -60.44
N ALA A 55 -77.99 -12.40 -59.87
CA ALA A 55 -77.36 -11.07 -59.70
C ALA A 55 -78.32 -10.10 -58.99
N GLN A 56 -77.98 -9.67 -57.78
CA GLN A 56 -78.21 -8.35 -57.13
C GLN A 56 -77.53 -8.45 -55.73
N ASN A 57 -76.85 -7.46 -55.16
CA ASN A 57 -76.62 -6.06 -55.46
C ASN A 57 -75.46 -5.59 -54.54
N LEU A 58 -74.42 -4.95 -55.08
CA LEU A 58 -73.50 -4.13 -54.28
C LEU A 58 -73.41 -2.77 -54.99
N SER A 59 -74.07 -1.77 -54.40
CA SER A 59 -74.01 -0.37 -54.79
C SER A 59 -72.60 0.17 -54.51
N ASP A 60 -71.83 0.41 -55.57
CA ASP A 60 -70.60 1.18 -55.55
C ASP A 60 -70.97 2.66 -55.76
N ASP A 61 -70.66 3.52 -54.80
CA ASP A 61 -70.88 4.98 -54.87
C ASP A 61 -69.88 5.58 -55.87
N LEU A 62 -70.23 5.56 -57.15
CA LEU A 62 -69.46 6.21 -58.22
C LEU A 62 -69.47 7.74 -58.00
N ILE A 63 -68.37 8.29 -57.47
CA ILE A 63 -68.08 9.73 -57.51
C ILE A 63 -68.06 10.17 -58.99
N LYS A 64 -68.85 11.20 -59.33
CA LYS A 64 -68.97 11.73 -60.70
C LYS A 64 -68.15 13.02 -60.82
N ILE A 65 -67.50 13.25 -61.97
CA ILE A 65 -66.69 14.46 -62.25
C ILE A 65 -67.44 15.79 -62.08
N SER A 66 -68.76 15.76 -62.00
CA SER A 66 -69.62 16.90 -61.68
C SER A 66 -69.71 17.21 -60.18
N ASP A 67 -68.97 16.50 -59.33
CA ASP A 67 -68.93 16.78 -57.90
C ASP A 67 -68.40 18.21 -57.67
N PRO A 68 -69.15 19.08 -56.95
CA PRO A 68 -68.76 20.45 -56.71
C PRO A 68 -67.35 20.62 -56.13
N GLY A 69 -66.88 19.66 -55.33
CA GLY A 69 -65.51 19.64 -54.80
C GLY A 69 -64.45 19.60 -55.91
N LEU A 70 -64.58 18.65 -56.83
CA LEU A 70 -63.66 18.46 -57.96
C LEU A 70 -63.69 19.62 -58.96
N VAL A 71 -64.87 20.22 -59.18
CA VAL A 71 -65.00 21.40 -60.06
C VAL A 71 -64.33 22.63 -59.44
N SER A 72 -64.42 22.82 -58.12
CA SER A 72 -63.77 23.92 -57.40
C SER A 72 -62.24 23.84 -57.38
N GLU A 73 -61.70 22.63 -57.48
CA GLU A 73 -60.26 22.37 -57.61
C GLU A 73 -59.78 22.49 -59.08
N GLY A 74 -60.69 22.78 -60.02
CA GLY A 74 -60.37 23.07 -61.42
C GLY A 74 -60.50 21.89 -62.39
N PHE A 75 -61.02 20.75 -61.94
CA PHE A 75 -61.22 19.57 -62.80
C PHE A 75 -62.56 19.61 -63.53
N LEU A 76 -62.54 20.00 -64.81
CA LEU A 76 -63.75 20.16 -65.63
C LEU A 76 -64.10 18.92 -66.45
N THR A 77 -63.19 17.95 -66.55
CA THR A 77 -63.37 16.72 -67.32
C THR A 77 -62.69 15.54 -66.65
N GLN A 78 -63.21 14.33 -66.88
CA GLN A 78 -62.60 13.08 -66.37
C GLN A 78 -61.18 12.90 -66.90
N ALA A 79 -60.93 13.35 -68.13
CA ALA A 79 -59.61 13.32 -68.73
C ALA A 79 -58.60 14.19 -67.97
N GLN A 80 -58.99 15.39 -67.53
CA GLN A 80 -58.14 16.29 -66.74
C GLN A 80 -57.86 15.75 -65.34
N PHE A 81 -58.88 15.21 -64.66
CA PHE A 81 -58.70 14.58 -63.35
C PHE A 81 -57.76 13.38 -63.44
N ASN A 82 -57.98 12.50 -64.43
CA ASN A 82 -57.11 11.33 -64.64
C ASN A 82 -55.68 11.74 -65.01
N GLN A 83 -55.50 12.78 -65.84
CA GLN A 83 -54.19 13.28 -66.21
C GLN A 83 -53.43 13.83 -64.99
N ASN A 84 -54.08 14.66 -64.17
CA ASN A 84 -53.46 15.22 -62.97
C ASN A 84 -53.15 14.14 -61.92
N MET A 85 -54.06 13.19 -61.71
CA MET A 85 -53.79 12.02 -60.86
C MET A 85 -52.61 11.19 -61.37
N ASN A 86 -52.49 11.02 -62.70
CA ASN A 86 -51.35 10.33 -63.30
C ASN A 86 -50.05 11.12 -63.16
N GLU A 87 -50.08 12.44 -63.31
CA GLU A 87 -48.93 13.32 -63.07
C GLU A 87 -48.49 13.28 -61.59
N ASP A 88 -49.44 13.31 -60.65
CA ASP A 88 -49.20 13.15 -59.21
C ASP A 88 -48.70 11.75 -58.83
N LEU A 89 -49.13 10.70 -59.56
CA LEU A 89 -48.63 9.34 -59.42
C LEU A 89 -47.22 9.20 -60.00
N ASP A 90 -46.91 9.85 -61.11
CA ASP A 90 -45.58 9.87 -61.72
C ASP A 90 -44.55 10.64 -60.87
N LEU A 91 -45.02 11.57 -60.02
CA LEU A 91 -44.20 12.27 -59.02
C LEU A 91 -43.91 11.42 -57.76
N LYS A 92 -44.63 10.31 -57.54
CA LYS A 92 -44.40 9.42 -56.39
C LYS A 92 -43.26 8.45 -56.65
N LEU A 93 -42.37 8.29 -55.67
CA LEU A 93 -41.32 7.27 -55.73
C LEU A 93 -41.95 5.88 -55.67
N ASN A 94 -41.71 5.07 -56.70
CA ASN A 94 -42.16 3.67 -56.74
C ASN A 94 -41.61 2.87 -55.55
N THR A 95 -42.47 2.04 -54.94
CA THR A 95 -42.05 1.10 -53.90
C THR A 95 -40.99 0.15 -54.47
N PRO A 96 -39.80 0.03 -53.85
CA PRO A 96 -38.80 -0.91 -54.30
C PRO A 96 -39.35 -2.34 -54.21
N VAL A 97 -39.21 -3.10 -55.30
CA VAL A 97 -39.65 -4.51 -55.36
C VAL A 97 -38.54 -5.48 -54.90
N ILE A 98 -37.37 -4.94 -54.55
CA ILE A 98 -36.21 -5.68 -54.08
C ILE A 98 -35.54 -4.92 -52.95
N ASP A 99 -34.94 -5.66 -52.00
CA ASP A 99 -34.12 -5.08 -50.96
C ASP A 99 -32.88 -4.40 -51.55
N GLY A 100 -32.62 -3.17 -51.10
CA GLY A 100 -31.51 -2.38 -51.61
C GLY A 100 -30.15 -2.79 -51.04
N ASN A 101 -29.10 -2.63 -51.84
CA ASN A 101 -27.71 -2.75 -51.40
C ASN A 101 -26.89 -1.55 -51.90
N ALA A 102 -25.70 -1.37 -51.33
CA ALA A 102 -24.81 -0.23 -51.62
C ALA A 102 -24.34 -0.14 -53.09
N GLN A 103 -24.51 -1.20 -53.90
CA GLN A 103 -24.19 -1.21 -55.33
C GLN A 103 -25.40 -0.82 -56.19
N ASN A 104 -26.61 -1.27 -55.80
CA ASN A 104 -27.83 -1.12 -56.60
C ASN A 104 -28.58 0.19 -56.29
N PHE A 105 -28.43 0.74 -55.08
CA PHE A 105 -29.07 1.98 -54.64
C PHE A 105 -28.04 2.93 -54.01
N THR A 106 -27.25 3.59 -54.85
CA THR A 106 -26.11 4.43 -54.43
C THR A 106 -26.50 5.80 -53.84
N LYS A 107 -27.78 6.17 -53.93
CA LYS A 107 -28.32 7.45 -53.45
C LYS A 107 -29.67 7.24 -52.77
N ILE A 108 -29.95 8.02 -51.73
CA ILE A 108 -31.29 8.18 -51.18
C ILE A 108 -31.91 9.47 -51.68
N VAL A 109 -33.23 9.60 -51.59
CA VAL A 109 -33.93 10.86 -51.85
C VAL A 109 -34.28 11.48 -50.50
N GLY A 110 -33.70 12.64 -50.20
CA GLY A 110 -34.10 13.49 -49.08
C GLY A 110 -35.19 14.46 -49.53
N LEU A 111 -36.13 14.75 -48.65
CA LEU A 111 -37.16 15.78 -48.81
C LEU A 111 -36.79 16.95 -47.90
N ASP A 112 -36.84 18.18 -48.42
CA ASP A 112 -36.80 19.38 -47.56
C ASP A 112 -38.18 19.67 -46.97
N ASP A 113 -38.25 20.66 -46.06
CA ASP A 113 -39.49 21.07 -45.37
C ASP A 113 -40.57 21.59 -46.34
N ASN A 114 -40.19 21.88 -47.58
CA ASN A 114 -41.07 22.36 -48.65
C ASN A 114 -41.43 21.25 -49.65
N GLY A 115 -41.01 20.01 -49.41
CA GLY A 115 -41.29 18.85 -50.27
C GLY A 115 -40.40 18.73 -51.51
N ASN A 116 -39.36 19.56 -51.67
CA ASN A 116 -38.42 19.41 -52.77
C ASN A 116 -37.50 18.22 -52.52
N THR A 117 -37.14 17.50 -53.59
CA THR A 117 -36.33 16.28 -53.49
C THR A 117 -34.87 16.52 -53.87
N ALA A 118 -33.95 16.01 -53.04
CA ALA A 118 -32.51 16.01 -53.31
C ALA A 118 -31.94 14.59 -53.21
N LYS A 119 -31.09 14.20 -54.17
CA LYS A 119 -30.41 12.89 -54.14
C LYS A 119 -29.15 12.98 -53.28
N LEU A 120 -29.16 12.37 -52.10
CA LEU A 120 -28.02 12.31 -51.19
C LEU A 120 -27.23 11.00 -51.41
N PRO A 121 -25.89 11.01 -51.33
CA PRO A 121 -25.10 9.78 -51.40
C PRO A 121 -25.50 8.81 -50.28
N ALA A 122 -25.90 7.59 -50.62
CA ALA A 122 -26.35 6.61 -49.62
C ALA A 122 -25.20 6.17 -48.68
N GLY A 123 -23.96 6.29 -49.14
CA GLY A 123 -22.76 5.90 -48.39
C GLY A 123 -22.45 6.75 -47.16
N ASP A 124 -23.09 7.91 -46.97
CA ASP A 124 -22.87 8.78 -45.81
C ASP A 124 -23.93 8.63 -44.71
N LEU A 125 -24.99 7.87 -44.97
CA LEU A 125 -26.02 7.54 -43.98
C LEU A 125 -25.50 6.46 -43.04
N GLY A 126 -25.59 6.70 -41.73
CA GLY A 126 -25.15 5.74 -40.71
C GLY A 126 -23.67 5.82 -40.32
N LYS A 127 -22.90 6.79 -40.88
CA LYS A 127 -21.53 7.09 -40.40
C LYS A 127 -21.49 7.84 -39.05
N ASN A 128 -22.65 8.11 -38.46
CA ASN A 128 -22.76 8.82 -37.19
C ASN A 128 -22.82 7.83 -36.03
N VAL A 129 -21.72 7.72 -35.28
CA VAL A 129 -21.70 6.99 -34.00
C VAL A 129 -22.52 7.73 -32.92
N ALA A 130 -22.83 9.03 -33.10
CA ALA A 130 -23.37 9.87 -32.02
C ALA A 130 -24.30 11.03 -32.46
N ASN A 131 -25.13 10.89 -33.52
CA ASN A 131 -26.16 11.91 -33.82
C ASN A 131 -27.54 11.57 -33.21
N SER A 132 -27.61 10.53 -32.39
CA SER A 132 -28.76 10.16 -31.58
C SER A 132 -28.30 9.98 -30.14
N SER A 133 -29.11 10.41 -29.18
CA SER A 133 -28.94 9.99 -27.79
C SER A 133 -29.11 8.47 -27.75
N LEU A 134 -28.00 7.74 -27.84
CA LEU A 134 -27.98 6.29 -27.72
C LEU A 134 -28.47 5.92 -26.32
N THR A 135 -29.76 5.69 -26.18
CA THR A 135 -30.36 5.08 -24.99
C THR A 135 -30.32 3.57 -25.18
N THR A 136 -29.78 2.86 -24.20
CA THR A 136 -29.70 1.41 -24.25
C THR A 136 -30.95 0.80 -23.61
N VAL A 137 -31.67 -0.05 -24.35
CA VAL A 137 -32.58 -1.04 -23.76
C VAL A 137 -31.79 -2.33 -23.47
N SER A 138 -32.30 -3.22 -22.62
CA SER A 138 -31.64 -4.51 -22.37
C SER A 138 -31.39 -5.25 -23.68
N GLY A 139 -30.14 -5.64 -23.94
CA GLY A 139 -29.72 -6.26 -25.21
C GLY A 139 -29.27 -5.30 -26.31
N ALA A 140 -29.35 -3.97 -26.11
CA ALA A 140 -28.77 -2.99 -27.03
C ALA A 140 -27.25 -2.90 -26.83
N GLY A 141 -26.49 -3.60 -27.68
CA GLY A 141 -25.03 -3.56 -27.70
C GLY A 141 -24.47 -3.01 -29.01
N LEU A 142 -23.30 -2.39 -28.95
CA LEU A 142 -22.50 -2.06 -30.13
C LEU A 142 -21.48 -3.19 -30.37
N THR A 143 -21.67 -3.97 -31.43
CA THR A 143 -20.70 -4.99 -31.86
C THR A 143 -19.88 -4.45 -33.01
N LEU A 144 -18.56 -4.35 -32.84
CA LEU A 144 -17.65 -3.95 -33.91
C LEU A 144 -17.46 -5.10 -34.91
N GLY A 145 -17.81 -4.89 -36.18
CA GLY A 145 -17.57 -5.85 -37.27
C GLY A 145 -16.16 -5.79 -37.86
N ALA A 146 -15.39 -4.76 -37.53
CA ALA A 146 -14.00 -4.57 -37.94
C ALA A 146 -13.27 -3.66 -36.93
N ASN A 147 -11.94 -3.58 -37.03
CA ASN A 147 -11.16 -2.62 -36.25
C ASN A 147 -11.62 -1.19 -36.56
N TRP A 148 -11.95 -0.42 -35.52
CA TRP A 148 -12.31 0.99 -35.61
C TRP A 148 -11.38 1.82 -34.73
N ALA A 149 -11.22 3.10 -35.06
CA ALA A 149 -10.37 4.04 -34.34
C ALA A 149 -11.12 5.34 -34.06
N LEU A 150 -10.97 5.84 -32.83
CA LEU A 150 -11.38 7.18 -32.44
C LEU A 150 -10.16 8.10 -32.46
N ASN A 151 -10.12 9.07 -33.36
CA ASN A 151 -9.10 10.12 -33.36
C ASN A 151 -9.67 11.36 -32.66
N THR A 152 -9.15 11.70 -31.49
CA THR A 152 -9.62 12.85 -30.72
C THR A 152 -9.08 14.19 -31.25
N SER A 153 -8.12 14.18 -32.17
CA SER A 153 -7.45 15.40 -32.67
C SER A 153 -6.88 16.29 -31.55
N GLY A 154 -6.44 15.66 -30.45
CA GLY A 154 -5.93 16.37 -29.26
C GLY A 154 -7.01 16.93 -28.34
N LEU A 155 -8.30 16.76 -28.67
CA LEU A 155 -9.41 17.12 -27.80
C LEU A 155 -9.64 16.08 -26.71
N TYR A 156 -10.33 16.47 -25.65
CA TYR A 156 -10.69 15.58 -24.55
C TYR A 156 -11.76 14.58 -24.96
N TYR A 157 -11.59 13.34 -24.53
CA TYR A 157 -12.61 12.29 -24.54
C TYR A 157 -12.91 11.91 -23.09
N SER A 158 -14.17 11.98 -22.68
CA SER A 158 -14.58 11.75 -21.29
C SER A 158 -15.69 10.72 -21.23
N ILE A 159 -15.55 9.75 -20.31
CA ILE A 159 -16.61 8.84 -19.88
C ILE A 159 -16.98 9.25 -18.46
N THR A 160 -18.20 9.70 -18.24
CA THR A 160 -18.67 10.29 -16.97
C THR A 160 -19.84 9.51 -16.40
N GLY A 161 -20.11 9.66 -15.09
CA GLY A 161 -21.24 8.98 -14.43
C GLY A 161 -21.01 7.49 -14.14
N LEU A 162 -19.74 7.07 -14.06
CA LEU A 162 -19.37 5.70 -13.71
C LEU A 162 -19.67 5.42 -12.23
N ALA A 163 -20.11 4.19 -11.93
CA ALA A 163 -20.26 3.73 -10.54
C ALA A 163 -18.88 3.48 -9.90
N ASP A 164 -18.77 3.75 -8.59
CA ASP A 164 -17.59 3.34 -7.81
C ASP A 164 -17.64 1.83 -7.54
N VAL A 165 -16.68 1.10 -8.11
CA VAL A 165 -16.54 -0.35 -8.01
C VAL A 165 -15.28 -0.76 -7.25
N SER A 166 -14.67 0.16 -6.50
CA SER A 166 -13.37 -0.06 -5.82
C SER A 166 -13.38 -1.23 -4.82
N SER A 167 -14.55 -1.61 -4.32
CA SER A 167 -14.75 -2.76 -3.40
C SER A 167 -15.28 -4.02 -4.09
N ASP A 168 -15.58 -3.98 -5.38
CA ASP A 168 -16.11 -5.13 -6.12
C ASP A 168 -14.97 -5.99 -6.68
N SER A 169 -14.74 -7.15 -6.06
CA SER A 169 -13.68 -8.10 -6.46
C SER A 169 -13.81 -8.66 -7.88
N THR A 170 -14.98 -8.52 -8.53
CA THR A 170 -15.17 -8.94 -9.92
C THR A 170 -14.50 -7.98 -10.91
N PHE A 171 -14.22 -6.74 -10.50
CA PHE A 171 -13.48 -5.73 -11.28
C PHE A 171 -11.97 -5.87 -11.08
N ASN A 172 -11.41 -6.98 -11.57
CA ASN A 172 -10.00 -7.35 -11.38
C ASN A 172 -9.11 -7.17 -12.62
N THR A 173 -9.61 -6.48 -13.65
CA THR A 173 -8.84 -6.14 -14.87
C THR A 173 -8.83 -4.64 -15.11
N LEU A 174 -7.78 -4.16 -15.76
CA LEU A 174 -7.58 -2.76 -16.14
C LEU A 174 -7.67 -2.61 -17.65
N LEU A 175 -8.20 -1.48 -18.09
CA LEU A 175 -8.11 -1.05 -19.47
C LEU A 175 -6.68 -0.55 -19.73
N ALA A 176 -6.01 -1.14 -20.71
CA ALA A 176 -4.64 -0.80 -21.09
C ALA A 176 -4.57 -0.41 -22.57
N GLN A 177 -3.55 0.38 -22.93
CA GLN A 177 -3.30 0.81 -24.30
C GLN A 177 -1.88 0.42 -24.72
N ASN A 178 -1.71 0.04 -26.00
CA ASN A 178 -0.39 -0.14 -26.59
C ASN A 178 0.08 1.13 -27.35
N ALA A 179 1.32 1.13 -27.85
CA ALA A 179 1.90 2.27 -28.57
C ALA A 179 1.13 2.67 -29.85
N SER A 180 0.33 1.77 -30.43
CA SER A 180 -0.50 2.05 -31.61
C SER A 180 -1.90 2.57 -31.24
N GLY A 181 -2.16 2.85 -29.97
CA GLY A 181 -3.46 3.34 -29.50
C GLY A 181 -4.51 2.25 -29.30
N ARG A 182 -4.18 0.96 -29.46
CA ARG A 182 -5.15 -0.13 -29.29
C ARG A 182 -5.47 -0.34 -27.82
N MET A 183 -6.75 -0.33 -27.49
CA MET A 183 -7.25 -0.59 -26.14
C MET A 183 -7.48 -2.10 -25.94
N GLY A 184 -7.17 -2.61 -24.75
CA GLY A 184 -7.41 -4.01 -24.39
C GLY A 184 -7.52 -4.22 -22.89
N LYS A 185 -8.03 -5.39 -22.49
CA LYS A 185 -8.04 -5.80 -21.08
C LYS A 185 -6.66 -6.30 -20.65
N SER A 186 -6.23 -5.90 -19.45
CA SER A 186 -4.97 -6.33 -18.84
C SER A 186 -5.23 -6.68 -17.37
N ASN A 187 -4.42 -7.59 -16.81
CA ASN A 187 -4.42 -7.86 -15.37
C ASN A 187 -3.51 -6.89 -14.59
N GLY A 188 -3.01 -5.83 -15.23
CA GLY A 188 -2.16 -4.81 -14.61
C GLY A 188 -0.70 -5.23 -14.36
N LYS A 189 -0.38 -6.53 -14.37
CA LYS A 189 0.97 -7.04 -14.04
C LYS A 189 2.07 -6.42 -14.89
N GLY A 190 1.85 -6.33 -16.21
CA GLY A 190 2.85 -5.77 -17.13
C GLY A 190 3.17 -4.30 -16.88
N ALA A 191 2.15 -3.49 -16.55
CA ALA A 191 2.35 -2.09 -16.20
C ALA A 191 3.04 -1.94 -14.85
N PHE A 192 2.60 -2.71 -13.85
CA PHE A 192 3.16 -2.69 -12.50
C PHE A 192 4.64 -3.10 -12.47
N MET A 193 5.03 -4.11 -13.23
CA MET A 193 6.43 -4.56 -13.32
C MET A 193 7.35 -3.54 -14.02
N ASN A 194 6.80 -2.70 -14.91
CA ASN A 194 7.57 -1.66 -15.60
C ASN A 194 7.60 -0.32 -14.85
N LEU A 195 6.69 -0.11 -13.90
CA LEU A 195 6.60 1.13 -13.12
C LEU A 195 7.94 1.51 -12.47
N PRO A 196 8.71 0.61 -11.83
CA PRO A 196 9.99 0.98 -11.22
C PRO A 196 11.01 1.57 -12.19
N ASN A 197 10.95 1.21 -13.47
CA ASN A 197 11.85 1.74 -14.50
C ASN A 197 11.51 3.19 -14.89
N GLN A 198 10.32 3.68 -14.55
CA GLN A 198 9.87 5.05 -14.83
C GLN A 198 10.04 5.99 -13.63
N LEU A 199 10.38 5.46 -12.45
CA LEU A 199 10.55 6.24 -11.23
C LEU A 199 11.95 6.86 -11.11
N THR A 200 12.05 8.02 -10.48
CA THR A 200 13.31 8.60 -10.01
C THR A 200 13.89 7.79 -8.84
N GLU A 201 15.17 7.98 -8.52
CA GLU A 201 15.81 7.28 -7.39
C GLU A 201 15.15 7.60 -6.03
N SER A 202 14.70 8.85 -5.82
CA SER A 202 13.95 9.22 -4.61
C SER A 202 12.61 8.50 -4.52
N GLU A 203 11.88 8.39 -5.62
CA GLU A 203 10.60 7.69 -5.67
C GLU A 203 10.78 6.18 -5.50
N LYS A 204 11.82 5.58 -6.11
CA LYS A 204 12.20 4.18 -5.87
C LYS A 204 12.49 3.93 -4.40
N SER A 205 13.20 4.84 -3.73
CA SER A 205 13.48 4.73 -2.31
C SER A 205 12.21 4.73 -1.47
N SER A 206 11.33 5.72 -1.66
CA SER A 206 10.04 5.81 -0.97
C SER A 206 9.16 4.58 -1.22
N TRP A 207 9.10 4.11 -2.46
CA TRP A 207 8.33 2.94 -2.84
C TRP A 207 8.86 1.67 -2.19
N ARG A 208 10.18 1.46 -2.13
CA ARG A 208 10.81 0.35 -1.40
C ARG A 208 10.49 0.40 0.09
N THR A 209 10.57 1.57 0.71
CA THR A 209 10.27 1.74 2.14
C THR A 209 8.82 1.38 2.47
N LEU A 210 7.86 1.84 1.64
CA LEU A 210 6.43 1.54 1.81
C LEU A 210 6.12 0.06 1.56
N MET A 211 6.71 -0.55 0.53
CA MET A 211 6.53 -1.97 0.20
C MET A 211 7.14 -2.90 1.25
N ASN A 212 8.19 -2.46 1.96
CA ASN A 212 8.93 -3.28 2.91
C ASN A 212 8.52 -3.04 4.37
N GLY A 213 7.34 -2.46 4.64
CA GLY A 213 6.76 -2.41 5.99
C GLY A 213 7.59 -1.69 7.08
N GLY A 214 8.56 -0.85 6.72
CA GLY A 214 9.39 -0.10 7.68
C GLY A 214 10.66 -0.80 8.19
N TRP A 215 11.07 -1.94 7.61
CA TRP A 215 12.33 -2.62 7.98
C TRP A 215 13.54 -2.02 7.23
N THR A 216 14.68 -1.93 7.92
CA THR A 216 15.89 -1.29 7.37
C THR A 216 16.67 -2.20 6.42
N THR A 217 17.09 -1.65 5.29
CA THR A 217 18.09 -2.25 4.38
C THR A 217 19.47 -1.59 4.51
N ALA A 218 19.60 -0.59 5.38
CA ALA A 218 20.83 0.14 5.61
C ALA A 218 21.86 -0.74 6.34
N THR A 219 23.12 -0.30 6.31
CA THR A 219 24.23 -1.00 6.97
C THR A 219 23.95 -1.15 8.47
N MET A 220 23.97 -2.40 8.94
CA MET A 220 23.85 -2.73 10.37
C MET A 220 25.09 -2.20 11.11
N SER A 221 24.90 -1.74 12.36
CA SER A 221 26.00 -1.45 13.25
C SER A 221 25.68 -1.92 14.66
N VAL A 222 26.70 -2.39 15.37
CA VAL A 222 26.60 -2.83 16.76
C VAL A 222 27.75 -2.20 17.52
N ALA A 223 27.42 -1.39 18.51
CA ALA A 223 28.37 -0.72 19.38
C ALA A 223 28.63 -1.52 20.66
N ILE A 224 27.66 -2.31 21.14
CA ILE A 224 27.74 -3.03 22.42
C ILE A 224 27.14 -4.43 22.27
N ILE A 225 27.81 -5.42 22.88
CA ILE A 225 27.29 -6.75 23.18
C ILE A 225 27.18 -6.87 24.69
N ASN A 226 26.02 -7.24 25.21
CA ASN A 226 25.79 -7.42 26.65
C ASN A 226 25.12 -8.78 26.92
N PRO A 227 25.64 -9.60 27.85
CA PRO A 227 26.85 -9.38 28.62
C PRO A 227 28.10 -9.57 27.75
N VAL A 228 29.17 -8.86 28.11
CA VAL A 228 30.48 -8.99 27.47
C VAL A 228 31.21 -10.27 27.86
N ILE A 229 30.85 -10.87 29.00
CA ILE A 229 31.41 -12.11 29.54
C ILE A 229 30.26 -13.04 29.89
N ILE A 230 30.39 -14.29 29.49
CA ILE A 230 29.42 -15.34 29.76
C ILE A 230 30.16 -16.48 30.42
N LYS A 231 29.67 -16.91 31.58
CA LYS A 231 30.17 -18.13 32.21
C LYS A 231 29.70 -19.34 31.42
N LYS A 232 30.59 -20.24 31.07
CA LYS A 232 30.25 -21.49 30.40
C LYS A 232 29.47 -22.38 31.35
N GLN A 233 28.18 -22.51 31.10
CA GLN A 233 27.27 -23.36 31.86
C GLN A 233 26.27 -23.99 30.90
N ASN A 234 25.73 -25.14 31.28
CA ASN A 234 24.69 -25.81 30.49
C ASN A 234 23.31 -25.18 30.75
N ASN A 235 23.16 -23.91 30.38
CA ASN A 235 21.95 -23.12 30.53
C ASN A 235 21.79 -22.15 29.35
N ILE A 236 20.62 -21.52 29.25
CA ILE A 236 20.36 -20.48 28.26
C ILE A 236 21.00 -19.18 28.72
N SER A 237 21.79 -18.56 27.84
CA SER A 237 22.34 -17.22 28.01
C SER A 237 21.59 -16.24 27.12
N TYR A 238 21.16 -15.11 27.69
CA TYR A 238 20.56 -14.00 26.94
C TYR A 238 21.65 -12.99 26.56
N ILE A 239 21.67 -12.59 25.28
CA ILE A 239 22.63 -11.65 24.72
C ILE A 239 21.88 -10.53 24.02
N SER A 240 22.16 -9.30 24.41
CA SER A 240 21.63 -8.06 23.84
C SER A 240 22.70 -7.36 23.01
N LEU A 241 22.30 -6.88 21.84
CA LEU A 241 23.08 -6.03 20.96
C LEU A 241 22.47 -4.63 20.99
N LYS A 242 23.31 -3.61 21.20
CA LYS A 242 22.92 -2.21 21.01
C LYS A 242 23.68 -1.59 19.85
N GLY A 243 22.98 -0.85 19.00
CA GLY A 243 23.56 -0.22 17.82
C GLY A 243 22.52 0.50 16.97
N ALA A 244 22.64 0.39 15.66
CA ALA A 244 21.70 1.00 14.71
C ALA A 244 21.36 0.02 13.58
N ASN A 245 20.17 0.21 13.00
CA ASN A 245 19.62 -0.63 11.94
C ASN A 245 19.45 -2.11 12.34
N LEU A 246 19.09 -2.37 13.60
CA LEU A 246 18.91 -3.71 14.15
C LEU A 246 17.48 -4.25 14.05
N ASN A 247 16.55 -3.47 13.49
CA ASN A 247 15.19 -3.92 13.18
C ASN A 247 15.17 -4.66 11.83
N LEU A 248 15.55 -5.94 11.85
CA LEU A 248 15.79 -6.75 10.65
C LEU A 248 14.49 -7.35 10.08
N ASN A 249 14.47 -7.67 8.78
CA ASN A 249 13.31 -8.33 8.19
C ASN A 249 13.14 -9.75 8.77
N PRO A 250 12.00 -10.07 9.42
CA PRO A 250 11.81 -11.34 10.13
C PRO A 250 11.81 -12.59 9.22
N THR A 251 11.62 -12.44 7.90
CA THR A 251 11.53 -13.56 6.96
C THR A 251 12.89 -14.13 6.55
N ASN A 252 13.97 -13.34 6.58
CA ASN A 252 15.25 -13.72 5.98
C ASN A 252 16.49 -13.27 6.75
N PHE A 253 16.33 -12.76 7.98
CA PHE A 253 17.49 -12.42 8.80
C PHE A 253 18.21 -13.66 9.34
N GLN A 254 19.49 -13.50 9.66
CA GLN A 254 20.26 -14.49 10.40
C GLN A 254 21.10 -13.81 11.49
N VAL A 255 21.21 -14.50 12.62
CA VAL A 255 22.13 -14.17 13.71
C VAL A 255 23.01 -15.39 13.93
N ALA A 256 24.33 -15.19 13.96
CA ALA A 256 25.30 -16.25 14.20
C ALA A 256 26.40 -15.77 15.14
N ILE A 257 26.90 -16.68 15.97
CA ILE A 257 28.13 -16.49 16.73
C ILE A 257 29.28 -16.98 15.86
N VAL A 258 30.31 -16.16 15.74
CA VAL A 258 31.52 -16.47 14.97
C VAL A 258 32.76 -16.38 15.86
N ASP A 259 33.78 -17.18 15.54
CA ASP A 259 35.10 -17.05 16.16
C ASP A 259 35.80 -15.74 15.71
N LEU A 260 37.00 -15.46 16.25
CA LEU A 260 37.76 -14.26 15.89
C LEU A 260 38.17 -14.19 14.41
N ASN A 261 38.26 -15.34 13.74
CA ASN A 261 38.57 -15.46 12.31
C ASN A 261 37.33 -15.29 11.42
N GLY A 262 36.13 -15.20 12.01
CA GLY A 262 34.87 -15.06 11.31
C GLY A 262 34.25 -16.41 10.88
N ASN A 263 34.69 -17.54 11.41
CA ASN A 263 34.00 -18.81 11.14
C ASN A 263 32.76 -18.92 12.03
N VAL A 264 31.63 -19.34 11.45
CA VAL A 264 30.41 -19.57 12.21
C VAL A 264 30.58 -20.78 13.13
N VAL A 265 30.44 -20.55 14.43
CA VAL A 265 30.50 -21.59 15.47
C VAL A 265 29.12 -21.96 16.01
N LEU A 266 28.15 -21.06 15.90
CA LEU A 266 26.75 -21.33 16.26
C LEU A 266 25.80 -20.47 15.44
N ASN A 267 24.80 -21.07 14.81
CA ASN A 267 23.68 -20.35 14.22
C ASN A 267 22.57 -20.20 15.27
N ILE A 268 22.01 -19.00 15.39
CA ILE A 268 20.88 -18.74 16.28
C ILE A 268 19.58 -18.88 15.48
N PRO A 269 18.69 -19.82 15.85
CA PRO A 269 17.36 -19.91 15.26
C PRO A 269 16.60 -18.59 15.34
N SER A 270 15.85 -18.24 14.29
CA SER A 270 15.05 -17.00 14.28
C SER A 270 14.02 -16.94 15.41
N SER A 271 13.52 -18.09 15.89
CA SER A 271 12.65 -18.20 17.06
C SER A 271 13.32 -17.84 18.38
N GLN A 272 14.65 -17.70 18.40
CA GLN A 272 15.46 -17.32 19.55
C GLN A 272 15.98 -15.87 19.45
N VAL A 273 15.37 -15.06 18.60
CA VAL A 273 15.73 -13.66 18.38
C VAL A 273 14.51 -12.77 18.54
N GLN A 274 14.65 -11.74 19.37
CA GLN A 274 13.71 -10.65 19.54
C GLN A 274 14.25 -9.39 18.87
N LEU A 275 13.50 -8.89 17.88
CA LEU A 275 13.76 -7.62 17.21
C LEU A 275 12.90 -6.51 17.83
N TYR A 276 13.43 -5.29 17.85
CA TYR A 276 12.73 -4.11 18.37
C TYR A 276 12.54 -3.08 17.27
N THR A 277 11.33 -2.51 17.20
CA THR A 277 10.94 -1.52 16.17
C THR A 277 11.77 -0.25 16.20
N THR A 278 12.43 0.06 17.34
CA THR A 278 13.37 1.18 17.47
C THR A 278 14.58 1.03 16.57
N GLY A 279 14.95 -0.21 16.20
CA GLY A 279 16.16 -0.52 15.44
C GLY A 279 17.46 -0.24 16.19
N LEU A 280 17.38 0.04 17.49
CA LEU A 280 18.53 0.31 18.36
C LEU A 280 18.98 -0.92 19.15
N ASP A 281 18.08 -1.89 19.32
CA ASP A 281 18.28 -3.08 20.14
C ASP A 281 17.90 -4.36 19.38
N LEU A 282 18.64 -5.43 19.65
CA LEU A 282 18.29 -6.81 19.28
C LEU A 282 18.69 -7.71 20.44
N VAL A 283 17.81 -8.62 20.86
CA VAL A 283 18.12 -9.62 21.90
C VAL A 283 18.01 -11.01 21.31
N PHE A 284 18.94 -11.89 21.61
CA PHE A 284 18.83 -13.30 21.30
C PHE A 284 19.25 -14.17 22.48
N TRP A 285 18.90 -15.44 22.46
CA TRP A 285 19.27 -16.37 23.54
C TRP A 285 19.70 -17.73 23.01
N ALA A 286 20.72 -18.31 23.62
CA ALA A 286 21.22 -19.62 23.22
C ALA A 286 21.94 -20.31 24.38
N ASN A 287 22.00 -21.64 24.30
CA ASN A 287 22.88 -22.42 25.17
C ASN A 287 24.27 -22.48 24.51
N LEU A 288 25.28 -21.94 25.21
CA LEU A 288 26.65 -21.82 24.70
C LEU A 288 27.56 -22.96 25.16
N PHE A 289 27.04 -23.98 25.85
CA PHE A 289 27.84 -25.04 26.47
C PHE A 289 28.67 -25.87 25.47
N SER A 290 28.23 -25.96 24.22
CA SER A 290 28.96 -26.64 23.15
C SER A 290 30.16 -25.85 22.61
N LEU A 291 30.22 -24.53 22.85
CA LEU A 291 31.33 -23.69 22.41
C LEU A 291 32.57 -23.91 23.29
N SER A 292 33.76 -23.83 22.70
CA SER A 292 35.01 -23.79 23.46
C SER A 292 35.10 -22.50 24.29
N LEU A 293 35.96 -22.47 25.29
CA LEU A 293 36.30 -21.20 25.94
C LEU A 293 37.00 -20.29 24.93
N GLY A 294 36.75 -18.99 24.98
CA GLY A 294 37.36 -18.06 24.05
C GLY A 294 36.52 -16.81 23.77
N THR A 295 37.04 -15.99 22.86
CA THR A 295 36.44 -14.72 22.45
C THR A 295 35.70 -14.89 21.12
N TYR A 296 34.51 -14.31 21.04
CA TYR A 296 33.58 -14.47 19.93
C TYR A 296 33.03 -13.12 19.46
N LYS A 297 32.63 -13.07 18.19
CA LYS A 297 31.90 -11.96 17.57
C LYS A 297 30.49 -12.42 17.19
N ILE A 298 29.63 -11.47 16.85
CA ILE A 298 28.32 -11.75 16.29
C ILE A 298 28.32 -11.37 14.81
N ARG A 299 27.70 -12.23 13.99
CA ARG A 299 27.41 -11.96 12.59
C ARG A 299 25.91 -11.80 12.41
N LEU A 300 25.53 -10.71 11.75
CA LEU A 300 24.17 -10.37 11.40
C LEU A 300 24.02 -10.37 9.89
N ARG A 301 22.90 -10.88 9.39
CA ARG A 301 22.50 -10.78 7.98
C ARG A 301 21.07 -10.28 7.91
N ASN A 302 20.79 -9.29 7.06
CA ASN A 302 19.44 -8.74 6.85
C ASN A 302 18.77 -9.26 5.55
N GLY A 303 19.23 -10.42 5.07
CA GLY A 303 18.85 -10.99 3.77
C GLY A 303 19.64 -10.46 2.57
N VAL A 304 20.15 -9.22 2.63
CA VAL A 304 20.90 -8.58 1.53
C VAL A 304 22.38 -8.44 1.85
N ALA A 305 22.70 -7.90 3.02
CA ALA A 305 24.05 -7.61 3.48
C ALA A 305 24.40 -8.42 4.74
N GLU A 306 25.70 -8.66 4.92
CA GLU A 306 26.28 -9.29 6.10
C GLU A 306 27.14 -8.29 6.87
N TYR A 307 27.10 -8.36 8.19
CA TYR A 307 27.87 -7.53 9.10
C TYR A 307 28.41 -8.39 10.25
N THR A 308 29.72 -8.32 10.50
CA THR A 308 30.34 -8.97 11.67
C THR A 308 30.76 -7.87 12.66
N THR A 309 30.40 -8.03 13.93
CA THR A 309 30.63 -7.02 14.96
C THR A 309 32.13 -6.74 15.15
N PRO A 310 32.54 -5.47 15.33
CA PRO A 310 33.90 -5.12 15.73
C PRO A 310 34.13 -5.42 17.22
N VAL A 311 33.07 -5.36 18.03
CA VAL A 311 33.07 -5.73 19.45
C VAL A 311 32.91 -7.23 19.65
N THR A 312 33.35 -7.72 20.82
CA THR A 312 33.42 -9.15 21.15
C THR A 312 32.82 -9.44 22.53
N PHE A 313 32.35 -10.68 22.72
CA PHE A 313 32.08 -11.25 24.04
C PHE A 313 33.00 -12.45 24.29
N GLN A 314 33.14 -12.89 25.53
CA GLN A 314 33.99 -14.02 25.90
C GLN A 314 33.21 -15.07 26.68
N LEU A 315 33.49 -16.34 26.37
CA LEU A 315 33.01 -17.49 27.13
C LEU A 315 34.15 -17.96 28.05
N VAL A 316 33.93 -17.90 29.37
CA VAL A 316 34.91 -18.20 30.42
C VAL A 316 34.46 -19.38 31.29
N ASP A 317 35.41 -20.10 31.88
CA ASP A 317 35.08 -21.26 32.74
C ASP A 317 34.60 -20.82 34.12
N THR A 318 35.31 -19.84 34.69
CA THR A 318 35.10 -19.34 36.04
C THR A 318 34.76 -17.87 36.01
N VAL A 319 33.77 -17.50 36.81
CA VAL A 319 33.48 -16.11 37.18
C VAL A 319 33.48 -16.10 38.69
N THR A 320 34.33 -15.28 39.30
CA THR A 320 34.41 -15.13 40.75
C THR A 320 33.67 -13.86 41.14
N THR A 321 32.43 -14.03 41.60
CA THR A 321 31.59 -12.93 42.09
C THR A 321 32.16 -12.35 43.38
N ILE A 322 32.15 -11.03 43.48
CA ILE A 322 32.56 -10.27 44.65
C ILE A 322 31.31 -9.65 45.26
N ASP A 323 30.97 -10.02 46.50
CA ASP A 323 29.80 -9.47 47.21
C ASP A 323 30.05 -8.01 47.63
N PRO A 324 29.36 -7.02 47.04
CA PRO A 324 29.57 -5.60 47.34
C PRO A 324 29.23 -5.23 48.79
N SER A 325 28.38 -6.00 49.48
CA SER A 325 27.99 -5.71 50.86
C SER A 325 29.14 -5.88 51.86
N THR A 326 30.16 -6.66 51.49
CA THR A 326 31.32 -6.99 52.33
C THR A 326 32.47 -5.98 52.25
N LEU A 327 32.35 -4.96 51.39
CA LEU A 327 33.41 -3.98 51.18
C LEU A 327 33.70 -3.14 52.42
N ALA A 328 34.98 -3.13 52.81
CA ALA A 328 35.50 -2.24 53.84
C ALA A 328 36.18 -1.02 53.23
N TRP A 329 35.99 0.14 53.86
CA TRP A 329 36.42 1.43 53.32
C TRP A 329 37.35 2.16 54.28
N ASN A 330 38.31 2.88 53.71
CA ASN A 330 39.00 3.99 54.34
C ASN A 330 38.42 5.29 53.79
N THR A 331 38.26 6.27 54.68
CA THR A 331 37.75 7.58 54.32
C THR A 331 38.66 8.69 54.81
N LYS A 332 38.73 9.78 54.04
CA LYS A 332 39.36 11.04 54.44
C LYS A 332 38.36 12.16 54.26
N VAL A 333 38.16 12.92 55.34
CA VAL A 333 37.37 14.15 55.33
C VAL A 333 38.31 15.33 55.46
N TYR A 334 37.98 16.45 54.81
CA TYR A 334 38.73 17.70 54.89
C TYR A 334 38.94 18.13 56.35
N ASN A 335 40.18 18.48 56.68
CA ASN A 335 40.63 18.80 58.04
C ASN A 335 40.27 17.76 59.12
N ASP A 336 40.05 16.50 58.73
CA ASP A 336 39.64 15.43 59.64
C ASP A 336 38.37 15.78 60.45
N ALA A 337 37.50 16.61 59.86
CA ALA A 337 36.26 17.03 60.48
C ALA A 337 35.29 15.85 60.64
N THR A 338 34.61 15.79 61.78
CA THR A 338 33.57 14.79 62.03
C THR A 338 32.28 15.17 61.32
N THR A 339 31.73 14.27 60.51
CA THR A 339 30.43 14.45 59.83
C THR A 339 29.71 13.12 59.64
N SER A 340 28.37 13.16 59.67
CA SER A 340 27.52 12.02 59.27
C SER A 340 27.05 12.11 57.81
N LYS A 341 27.38 13.20 57.11
CA LYS A 341 26.95 13.43 55.73
C LYS A 341 27.95 12.94 54.69
N MET A 342 29.10 12.42 55.11
CA MET A 342 30.13 11.89 54.22
C MET A 342 30.60 10.55 54.79
N TYR A 343 30.28 9.45 54.11
CA TYR A 343 30.61 8.10 54.60
C TYR A 343 30.67 7.07 53.46
N ALA A 344 31.30 5.94 53.74
CA ALA A 344 31.34 4.79 52.86
C ALA A 344 31.18 3.51 53.69
N ALA A 345 30.25 2.64 53.29
CA ALA A 345 29.95 1.40 53.99
C ALA A 345 29.34 0.37 53.04
N GLY A 346 29.88 -0.85 53.04
CA GLY A 346 29.45 -1.92 52.15
C GLY A 346 29.42 -1.45 50.70
N ASN A 347 28.27 -1.58 50.04
CA ASN A 347 28.11 -1.23 48.64
C ASN A 347 27.83 0.26 48.38
N THR A 348 27.85 1.12 49.40
CA THR A 348 27.44 2.52 49.27
C THR A 348 28.56 3.48 49.65
N VAL A 349 28.78 4.48 48.80
CA VAL A 349 29.52 5.71 49.13
C VAL A 349 28.56 6.88 49.05
N TYR A 350 28.47 7.67 50.13
CA TYR A 350 27.55 8.78 50.25
C TYR A 350 28.32 10.07 50.52
N TYR A 351 27.99 11.12 49.77
CA TYR A 351 28.53 12.46 49.95
C TYR A 351 27.40 13.49 49.94
N GLY A 352 27.28 14.21 51.04
CA GLY A 352 26.43 15.38 51.19
C GLY A 352 27.24 16.55 51.76
N LEU A 353 26.89 17.76 51.34
CA LEU A 353 27.57 18.97 51.81
C LEU A 353 27.33 19.21 53.30
N ASP A 354 28.39 19.61 53.99
CA ASP A 354 28.37 19.92 55.41
C ASP A 354 29.17 21.18 55.72
N ALA A 355 28.45 22.24 56.10
CA ALA A 355 29.06 23.52 56.46
C ALA A 355 30.03 23.43 57.66
N ASN A 356 29.91 22.36 58.47
CA ASN A 356 30.85 22.08 59.56
C ASN A 356 32.20 21.54 59.07
N VAL A 357 32.24 20.89 57.90
CA VAL A 357 33.47 20.39 57.28
C VAL A 357 34.19 21.55 56.57
N LYS A 358 33.45 22.27 55.72
CA LYS A 358 33.91 23.49 55.06
C LYS A 358 32.68 24.29 54.61
N PRO A 359 32.70 25.64 54.67
CA PRO A 359 31.65 26.44 54.06
C PRO A 359 31.47 26.09 52.58
N ASN A 360 30.21 25.99 52.14
CA ASN A 360 29.88 25.64 50.77
C ASN A 360 30.39 26.73 49.82
N ALA A 361 31.26 26.37 48.88
CA ALA A 361 31.89 27.29 47.95
C ALA A 361 32.21 26.60 46.62
N ASP A 362 32.19 27.35 45.53
CA ASP A 362 32.53 26.85 44.20
C ASP A 362 34.05 26.90 44.00
N GLU A 363 34.72 25.84 44.45
CA GLU A 363 36.19 25.80 44.48
C GLU A 363 36.71 24.39 44.15
N PRO A 364 37.90 24.28 43.53
CA PRO A 364 38.52 23.00 43.19
C PRO A 364 39.14 22.31 44.42
N VAL A 365 38.42 22.27 45.54
CA VAL A 365 38.87 21.66 46.80
C VAL A 365 38.09 20.38 47.03
N TYR A 366 38.79 19.26 47.16
CA TYR A 366 38.20 17.99 47.54
C TYR A 366 37.85 17.98 49.03
N LEU A 367 36.66 17.49 49.39
CA LEU A 367 36.19 17.42 50.78
C LEU A 367 36.17 16.00 51.34
N PHE A 368 35.95 15.02 50.48
CA PHE A 368 35.77 13.64 50.89
C PHE A 368 36.41 12.71 49.87
N LYS A 369 37.18 11.74 50.37
CA LYS A 369 37.70 10.61 49.60
C LYS A 369 37.28 9.32 50.29
N ALA A 370 36.74 8.40 49.52
CA ALA A 370 36.49 7.02 49.94
C ALA A 370 37.33 6.09 49.07
N LYS A 371 37.97 5.10 49.70
CA LYS A 371 38.73 4.06 49.01
C LYS A 371 38.59 2.74 49.73
N THR A 372 38.52 1.63 49.01
CA THR A 372 38.49 0.31 49.66
C THR A 372 39.78 0.05 50.43
N GLN A 373 39.70 -0.66 51.56
CA GLN A 373 40.88 -0.93 52.41
C GLN A 373 41.91 -1.82 51.70
N THR A 374 41.41 -2.78 50.92
CA THR A 374 42.20 -3.69 50.09
C THR A 374 41.84 -3.49 48.62
N PRO A 375 42.74 -3.88 47.69
CA PRO A 375 42.38 -3.90 46.28
C PRO A 375 41.28 -4.96 46.08
N ILE A 376 40.24 -4.57 45.34
CA ILE A 376 39.08 -5.42 45.05
C ILE A 376 39.35 -6.28 43.82
N PHE A 377 40.07 -5.72 42.84
CA PHE A 377 40.45 -6.42 41.63
C PHE A 377 41.96 -6.74 41.71
N PRO A 378 42.34 -8.03 41.79
CA PRO A 378 43.74 -8.43 41.87
C PRO A 378 44.56 -7.99 40.65
N ALA A 379 45.88 -7.93 40.83
CA ALA A 379 46.82 -7.71 39.73
C ALA A 379 46.62 -8.77 38.63
N ASN A 380 46.71 -8.34 37.37
CA ASN A 380 46.51 -9.18 36.18
C ASN A 380 45.11 -9.81 36.04
N SER A 381 44.14 -9.41 36.87
CA SER A 381 42.75 -9.86 36.70
C SER A 381 42.03 -9.02 35.65
N ASP A 382 41.17 -9.67 34.87
CA ASP A 382 40.10 -9.02 34.14
C ASP A 382 38.85 -8.99 35.02
N PHE A 383 38.05 -7.94 34.89
CA PHE A 383 36.91 -7.74 35.77
C PHE A 383 35.77 -6.96 35.15
N TYR A 384 34.61 -7.13 35.77
CA TYR A 384 33.41 -6.36 35.57
C TYR A 384 33.11 -5.60 36.87
N PHE A 385 32.71 -4.34 36.74
CA PHE A 385 32.30 -3.51 37.85
C PHE A 385 31.15 -2.59 37.43
N GLU A 386 30.00 -2.76 38.08
CA GLU A 386 28.81 -1.96 37.87
C GLU A 386 28.39 -1.20 39.12
N PHE A 387 28.05 0.08 38.95
CA PHE A 387 27.49 0.91 40.01
C PHE A 387 26.44 1.90 39.49
N GLU A 388 25.48 2.19 40.35
CA GLU A 388 24.43 3.17 40.14
C GLU A 388 24.80 4.51 40.78
N LEU A 389 24.49 5.58 40.06
CA LEU A 389 24.63 6.96 40.47
C LEU A 389 23.25 7.62 40.36
N PRO A 390 22.44 7.63 41.43
CA PRO A 390 21.27 8.49 41.49
C PRO A 390 21.67 9.97 41.34
N MET A 391 21.26 10.57 40.23
CA MET A 391 21.47 11.97 39.89
C MET A 391 20.17 12.74 40.16
N PHE A 392 19.84 12.89 41.44
CA PHE A 392 18.70 13.71 41.86
C PHE A 392 19.13 15.18 41.94
N TRP A 393 18.43 16.04 41.19
CA TRP A 393 18.67 17.48 40.98
C TRP A 393 19.66 18.14 41.96
N VAL A 394 20.83 18.58 41.49
CA VAL A 394 21.75 19.46 42.24
C VAL A 394 21.86 20.77 41.46
N ASN A 395 21.15 21.81 41.89
CA ASN A 395 21.33 23.14 41.31
C ASN A 395 22.45 23.85 42.08
N GLY A 396 23.67 23.70 41.56
CA GLY A 396 24.90 24.14 42.18
C GLY A 396 26.04 24.17 41.16
N ASN A 397 27.03 25.01 41.40
CA ASN A 397 28.26 25.05 40.60
C ASN A 397 29.19 23.95 41.11
N VAL A 398 28.97 22.73 40.64
CA VAL A 398 29.76 21.59 41.13
C VAL A 398 30.98 21.40 40.23
N ASN A 399 32.15 21.49 40.84
CA ASN A 399 33.39 20.99 40.27
C ASN A 399 33.34 19.44 40.20
N THR A 400 34.26 18.82 39.48
CA THR A 400 34.20 17.41 39.06
C THR A 400 34.26 16.41 40.22
N ASN A 401 33.21 15.58 40.39
CA ASN A 401 33.20 14.43 41.30
C ASN A 401 33.60 13.19 40.54
N THR A 402 34.54 12.41 41.09
CA THR A 402 35.15 11.29 40.38
C THR A 402 34.80 9.98 41.07
N PHE A 403 34.39 8.99 40.28
CA PHE A 403 34.12 7.62 40.71
C PHE A 403 34.85 6.64 39.80
N GLY A 404 35.52 5.64 40.38
CA GLY A 404 36.15 4.60 39.59
C GLY A 404 37.22 3.83 40.33
N LEU A 405 38.36 3.67 39.67
CA LEU A 405 39.44 2.77 40.03
C LEU A 405 40.70 3.55 40.38
N SER A 406 41.40 3.11 41.41
CA SER A 406 42.73 3.62 41.77
C SER A 406 43.73 2.47 41.80
N ALA A 407 44.94 2.70 41.28
CA ALA A 407 46.07 1.77 41.41
C ALA A 407 46.90 2.02 42.69
N LEU A 408 46.62 3.10 43.43
CA LEU A 408 47.32 3.49 44.65
C LEU A 408 46.51 3.14 45.90
N SER A 409 47.20 2.70 46.96
CA SER A 409 46.63 2.40 48.28
C SER A 409 46.38 3.64 49.14
N ASN A 410 46.97 4.79 48.76
CA ASN A 410 46.90 6.01 49.54
C ASN A 410 45.46 6.53 49.67
N HIS A 411 45.05 6.77 50.90
CA HIS A 411 43.75 7.32 51.28
C HIS A 411 43.89 8.45 52.33
N ASN A 412 45.12 8.82 52.70
CA ASN A 412 45.38 9.77 53.78
C ASN A 412 45.28 11.23 53.34
N ASP A 413 45.28 11.47 52.02
CA ASP A 413 45.12 12.78 51.41
C ASP A 413 43.85 12.89 50.57
N LEU A 414 43.55 14.12 50.18
CA LEU A 414 42.41 14.47 49.33
C LEU A 414 42.88 14.70 47.88
N ASN A 415 43.76 13.83 47.37
CA ASN A 415 44.19 13.85 45.98
C ASN A 415 43.34 12.89 45.13
N ASN A 416 42.98 13.31 43.92
CA ASN A 416 42.35 12.44 42.94
C ASN A 416 43.40 11.55 42.28
N ASP A 417 43.37 10.26 42.60
CA ASP A 417 44.24 9.22 42.03
C ASP A 417 43.45 8.18 41.22
N CYS A 418 42.27 8.58 40.73
CA CYS A 418 41.48 7.74 39.85
C CYS A 418 42.17 7.59 38.48
N VAL A 419 42.38 6.35 38.05
CA VAL A 419 43.04 6.02 36.78
C VAL A 419 42.05 5.52 35.72
N GLY A 420 40.84 5.15 36.13
CA GLY A 420 39.79 4.69 35.23
C GLY A 420 38.42 4.82 35.88
N GLY A 421 37.55 5.63 35.29
CA GLY A 421 36.29 5.99 35.92
C GLY A 421 35.52 7.05 35.16
N VAL A 422 34.56 7.65 35.85
CA VAL A 422 33.71 8.74 35.37
C VAL A 422 33.85 9.95 36.28
N ASP A 423 33.91 11.11 35.64
CA ASP A 423 33.85 12.41 36.27
C ASP A 423 32.47 13.02 35.97
N ILE A 424 31.71 13.31 37.01
CA ILE A 424 30.37 13.88 36.89
C ILE A 424 30.43 15.32 37.40
N GLY A 425 30.25 16.26 36.46
CA GLY A 425 30.12 17.67 36.73
C GLY A 425 28.66 18.07 36.65
N ILE A 426 28.16 18.76 37.68
CA ILE A 426 26.74 19.09 37.75
C ILE A 426 26.46 20.54 37.27
N ARG A 427 27.49 21.19 36.70
CA ARG A 427 27.38 22.48 36.03
C ARG A 427 27.11 22.24 34.54
N GLN A 428 25.94 22.60 34.01
CA GLN A 428 25.50 22.32 32.62
C GLN A 428 25.22 20.83 32.32
N ASP A 429 25.01 20.02 33.36
CA ASP A 429 24.61 18.61 33.28
C ASP A 429 25.55 17.73 32.44
N TYR A 430 26.86 17.96 32.47
CA TYR A 430 27.80 17.20 31.64
C TYR A 430 28.44 16.02 32.34
N MET A 431 28.84 15.04 31.53
CA MET A 431 29.69 13.94 31.96
C MET A 431 31.03 14.03 31.25
N LYS A 432 32.09 13.65 31.97
CA LYS A 432 33.40 13.38 31.41
C LYS A 432 33.92 12.04 31.90
N TRP A 433 34.83 11.51 31.13
CA TRP A 433 35.57 10.32 31.47
C TRP A 433 36.84 10.71 32.25
N THR A 434 37.22 9.99 33.31
CA THR A 434 38.51 10.23 33.96
C THR A 434 39.65 9.98 32.97
N ASN A 435 40.68 10.84 32.96
CA ASN A 435 41.79 10.82 31.98
C ASN A 435 41.37 11.07 30.52
N TYR A 436 40.22 11.69 30.29
CA TYR A 436 39.77 12.07 28.95
C TYR A 436 40.03 13.55 28.66
N ASN A 437 40.80 13.81 27.60
CA ASN A 437 41.22 15.15 27.20
C ASN A 437 40.27 15.82 26.17
N GLY A 438 39.14 15.19 25.83
CA GLY A 438 38.18 15.74 24.88
C GLY A 438 37.14 16.69 25.49
N ALA A 439 36.25 17.21 24.64
CA ALA A 439 35.11 18.02 25.07
C ALA A 439 34.15 17.21 25.98
N ALA A 440 33.44 17.90 26.87
CA ALA A 440 32.44 17.24 27.72
C ALA A 440 31.38 16.53 26.86
N LEU A 441 30.89 15.38 27.32
CA LEU A 441 29.78 14.70 26.66
C LEU A 441 28.49 15.51 26.84
N PRO A 442 27.48 15.33 25.95
CA PRO A 442 26.24 16.12 25.94
C PRO A 442 25.52 16.15 27.28
N SER A 443 24.68 17.18 27.47
CA SER A 443 23.89 17.37 28.69
C SER A 443 23.00 16.16 29.01
N LEU A 444 23.03 15.74 30.27
CA LEU A 444 22.18 14.70 30.85
C LEU A 444 20.84 15.31 31.29
N ASP A 445 19.74 14.55 31.24
CA ASP A 445 18.46 15.08 31.74
C ASP A 445 18.35 14.96 33.27
N TYR A 446 17.50 15.81 33.83
CA TYR A 446 17.25 15.89 35.26
C TYR A 446 16.59 14.61 35.83
N ASN A 447 16.86 14.33 37.11
CA ASN A 447 16.23 13.26 37.90
C ASN A 447 16.38 11.84 37.30
N GLN A 448 17.60 11.52 36.88
CA GLN A 448 17.95 10.23 36.31
C GLN A 448 18.71 9.35 37.32
N THR A 449 18.58 8.03 37.16
CA THR A 449 19.59 7.13 37.70
C THR A 449 20.53 6.76 36.57
N ALA A 450 21.81 7.02 36.77
CA ALA A 450 22.85 6.58 35.85
C ALA A 450 23.39 5.23 36.30
N VAL A 451 23.69 4.37 35.33
CA VAL A 451 24.40 3.10 35.53
C VAL A 451 25.74 3.20 34.85
N MET A 452 26.79 2.98 35.61
CA MET A 452 28.17 2.88 35.15
C MET A 452 28.59 1.43 35.11
N ILE A 453 29.15 1.00 33.99
CA ILE A 453 29.75 -0.32 33.83
C ILE A 453 31.20 -0.13 33.37
N LEU A 454 32.14 -0.71 34.12
CA LEU A 454 33.56 -0.74 33.83
C LEU A 454 33.96 -2.19 33.57
N ILE A 455 34.55 -2.45 32.41
CA ILE A 455 35.03 -3.78 32.02
C ILE A 455 36.51 -3.65 31.68
N LYS A 456 37.38 -4.31 32.46
CA LYS A 456 38.82 -4.37 32.17
C LYS A 456 39.14 -5.65 31.39
N ARG A 457 39.94 -5.51 30.34
CA ARG A 457 40.60 -6.61 29.61
C ARG A 457 42.05 -6.26 29.32
N GLY A 458 42.99 -7.01 29.92
CA GLY A 458 44.41 -6.64 29.89
C GLY A 458 44.58 -5.20 30.38
N ASN A 459 45.19 -4.33 29.57
CA ASN A 459 45.38 -2.92 29.90
C ASN A 459 44.25 -1.98 29.41
N ILE A 460 43.17 -2.51 28.82
CA ILE A 460 42.06 -1.70 28.30
C ILE A 460 40.87 -1.75 29.27
N LEU A 461 40.37 -0.58 29.65
CA LEU A 461 39.14 -0.40 30.39
C LEU A 461 38.04 0.14 29.46
N THR A 462 37.08 -0.71 29.12
CA THR A 462 35.83 -0.29 28.48
C THR A 462 34.93 0.32 29.53
N ARG A 463 34.42 1.53 29.25
CA ARG A 463 33.54 2.27 30.14
C ARG A 463 32.23 2.52 29.43
N ILE A 464 31.13 2.15 30.08
CA ILE A 464 29.79 2.29 29.55
C ILE A 464 28.97 3.08 30.58
N PHE A 465 28.32 4.14 30.12
CA PHE A 465 27.39 4.92 30.93
C PHE A 465 26.01 4.84 30.30
N GLN A 466 25.00 4.52 31.10
CA GLN A 466 23.60 4.44 30.68
C GLN A 466 22.73 5.29 31.59
N THR A 467 21.88 6.14 31.01
CA THR A 467 20.85 6.85 31.78
C THR A 467 19.52 6.09 31.76
N ARG A 468 18.84 6.06 32.91
CA ARG A 468 17.48 5.57 33.06
C ARG A 468 16.62 6.69 33.62
N LEU A 469 15.68 7.18 32.82
CA LEU A 469 14.70 8.21 33.20
C LEU A 469 13.48 7.54 33.85
N ALA A 470 13.03 8.10 34.98
CA ALA A 470 11.66 7.86 35.44
C ALA A 470 10.71 8.73 34.60
N GLY A 471 10.34 8.26 33.39
CA GLY A 471 9.23 8.83 32.61
C GLY A 471 9.56 9.73 31.40
N GLY A 472 10.77 9.68 30.83
CA GLY A 472 11.13 10.39 29.59
C GLY A 472 11.62 9.46 28.46
N THR A 473 11.62 9.94 27.23
CA THR A 473 11.56 9.15 25.98
C THR A 473 12.89 8.70 25.35
N ALA A 474 14.07 9.00 25.91
CA ALA A 474 15.34 8.51 25.36
C ALA A 474 16.40 8.19 26.42
N SER A 475 16.73 6.91 26.59
CA SER A 475 17.92 6.49 27.34
C SER A 475 19.18 6.85 26.53
N ALA A 476 20.13 7.56 27.14
CA ALA A 476 21.44 7.80 26.53
C ALA A 476 22.40 6.66 26.90
N THR A 477 23.20 6.20 25.94
CA THR A 477 24.28 5.24 26.19
C THR A 477 25.57 5.77 25.58
N TYR A 478 26.60 5.90 26.42
CA TYR A 478 27.94 6.31 25.99
C TYR A 478 28.92 5.17 26.24
N THR A 479 29.87 4.98 25.34
CA THR A 479 30.90 3.94 25.47
C THR A 479 32.24 4.46 25.00
N ASP A 480 33.28 4.17 25.76
CA ASP A 480 34.65 4.55 25.47
C ASP A 480 35.63 3.48 26.00
N ASN A 481 36.87 3.49 25.49
CA ASN A 481 37.96 2.65 25.96
C ASN A 481 39.14 3.53 26.38
N VAL A 482 39.67 3.28 27.58
CA VAL A 482 40.90 3.95 28.06
C VAL A 482 41.94 2.91 28.44
N THR A 483 43.21 3.21 28.15
CA THR A 483 44.31 2.40 28.64
C THR A 483 44.57 2.73 30.11
N ILE A 484 44.54 1.71 30.97
CA ILE A 484 44.87 1.79 32.40
C ILE A 484 46.15 1.01 32.68
N PRO A 485 46.86 1.27 33.80
CA PRO A 485 48.06 0.53 34.16
C PRO A 485 47.82 -0.99 34.15
N ASP A 486 48.72 -1.74 33.50
CA ASP A 486 48.65 -3.19 33.48
C ASP A 486 49.37 -3.81 34.68
N GLY A 487 48.99 -5.04 35.04
CA GLY A 487 49.62 -5.79 36.13
C GLY A 487 49.48 -5.19 37.53
N THR A 488 48.66 -4.15 37.71
CA THR A 488 48.36 -3.55 39.01
C THR A 488 47.04 -4.06 39.57
N ALA A 489 46.97 -4.17 40.90
CA ALA A 489 45.70 -4.39 41.59
C ALA A 489 44.93 -3.07 41.71
N PHE A 490 43.60 -3.12 41.63
CA PHE A 490 42.76 -1.92 41.66
C PHE A 490 41.89 -1.87 42.91
N TYR A 491 41.86 -0.67 43.49
CA TYR A 491 40.94 -0.24 44.54
C TYR A 491 39.74 0.44 43.90
N ILE A 492 38.59 0.35 44.55
CA ILE A 492 37.45 1.22 44.20
C ILE A 492 37.65 2.53 44.95
N THR A 493 37.49 3.66 44.26
CA THR A 493 37.64 4.99 44.84
C THR A 493 36.56 5.95 44.37
N ALA A 494 36.16 6.86 45.26
CA ALA A 494 35.33 8.00 44.94
C ALA A 494 35.85 9.23 45.67
N ILE A 495 35.88 10.37 44.99
CA ILE A 495 36.37 11.63 45.54
C ILE A 495 35.49 12.80 45.11
N PHE A 496 35.21 13.69 46.05
CA PHE A 496 34.14 14.68 45.92
C PHE A 496 34.64 16.09 46.22
N GLN A 497 34.22 17.05 45.41
CA GLN A 497 34.63 18.46 45.55
C GLN A 497 33.59 19.30 46.30
N ASN A 498 34.07 20.39 46.90
CA ASN A 498 33.20 21.41 47.45
C ASN A 498 32.39 22.07 46.33
N SER A 499 31.19 22.53 46.68
CA SER A 499 30.31 23.24 45.77
C SER A 499 29.32 24.10 46.55
N THR A 500 28.72 25.07 45.87
CA THR A 500 27.54 25.79 46.37
C THR A 500 26.24 25.13 45.91
N TYR A 501 25.13 25.48 46.56
CA TYR A 501 23.78 25.14 46.11
C TYR A 501 22.86 26.36 46.19
N TYR A 502 21.92 26.47 45.25
CA TYR A 502 20.95 27.58 45.17
C TYR A 502 19.56 27.24 45.74
N SER A 503 19.35 26.03 46.29
CA SER A 503 18.02 25.55 46.73
C SER A 503 17.99 24.99 48.15
N ALA A 504 16.84 25.07 48.83
CA ALA A 504 16.65 24.66 50.23
C ALA A 504 16.58 23.14 50.50
N VAL A 505 16.75 22.27 49.51
CA VAL A 505 16.66 20.80 49.68
C VAL A 505 18.08 20.23 49.88
N PRO A 506 18.33 19.39 50.92
CA PRO A 506 19.63 18.73 51.12
C PRO A 506 20.03 17.94 49.87
N LYS A 507 21.20 18.27 49.29
CA LYS A 507 21.72 17.63 48.09
C LYS A 507 22.84 16.68 48.44
N TYR A 508 22.74 15.47 47.91
CA TYR A 508 23.73 14.42 48.08
C TYR A 508 23.93 13.72 46.75
N ILE A 509 25.11 13.13 46.61
CA ILE A 509 25.42 12.15 45.59
C ILE A 509 25.74 10.84 46.30
N SER A 510 25.28 9.73 45.74
CA SER A 510 25.65 8.42 46.25
C SER A 510 26.05 7.52 45.11
N MET A 511 27.12 6.76 45.31
CA MET A 511 27.46 5.60 44.49
C MET A 511 26.93 4.35 45.17
N ARG A 512 26.18 3.54 44.42
CA ARG A 512 25.69 2.24 44.87
C ARG A 512 26.23 1.14 43.97
N ILE A 513 27.14 0.34 44.49
CA ILE A 513 27.73 -0.77 43.75
C ILE A 513 26.67 -1.87 43.59
N LYS A 514 26.52 -2.35 42.35
CA LYS A 514 25.48 -3.31 41.96
C LYS A 514 26.05 -4.71 41.79
N ASP A 515 27.11 -4.81 41.02
CA ASP A 515 27.69 -6.10 40.67
C ASP A 515 29.18 -5.95 40.38
N MET A 516 29.94 -6.96 40.74
CA MET A 516 31.39 -7.04 40.57
C MET A 516 31.82 -8.49 40.46
N TYR A 517 32.70 -8.78 39.51
CA TYR A 517 33.31 -10.09 39.41
C TYR A 517 34.62 -10.04 38.63
N THR A 518 35.50 -10.98 38.91
CA THR A 518 36.71 -11.25 38.11
C THR A 518 36.50 -12.49 37.24
N PHE A 519 37.22 -12.57 36.13
CA PHE A 519 37.13 -13.66 35.17
C PHE A 519 38.44 -13.94 34.44
#